data_AF-A0A7X4BYX1-F1
#
_entry.id   AF-A0A7X4BYX1-F1
#
_cell.length_a   1.000
_cell.length_b   1.000
_cell.length_c   1.000
_cell.angle_alpha   90.00
_cell.angle_beta   90.00
_cell.angle_gamma   90.00
#
_symmetry.space_group_name_H-M   'P 1'
#
loop_
_entity.id
_entity.type
_entity.pdbx_description
1 polymer ?
#
loop_
_entity_poly.entity_id
_entity_poly.type
_entity_poly.pdbx_seq_one_letter_code
_entity_poly.pdbx_strand_id
1 'polypeptide(L)' 'MQISGRDLIRLLEGDGWERVRTATHGVWLRKRVSNRTLHTTVKDTRKIIPATTLGQILSLKQTGLGHAGLQRLLDGES' A
#
# COMPACT_ATOMS: atom_id res chain seq x y z
N MET A 1 9.44 5.42 -11.78
CA MET A 1 8.01 5.24 -11.51
C MET A 1 7.56 6.26 -10.47
N GLN A 2 6.39 6.87 -10.64
CA GLN A 2 5.86 7.91 -9.75
C GLN A 2 4.39 7.59 -9.41
N ILE A 3 4.08 7.37 -8.14
CA ILE A 3 2.71 7.10 -7.65
C ILE A 3 2.37 8.06 -6.52
N SER A 4 1.15 8.60 -6.50
CA SER A 4 0.69 9.41 -5.37
C SER A 4 0.26 8.53 -4.20
N GLY A 5 0.23 9.08 -2.99
CA GLY A 5 -0.25 8.32 -1.84
C GLY A 5 -1.72 7.92 -1.96
N ARG A 6 -2.53 8.76 -2.61
CA ARG A 6 -3.92 8.45 -2.92
C ARG A 6 -4.07 7.28 -3.88
N ASP A 7 -3.25 7.22 -4.92
CA ASP A 7 -3.29 6.12 -5.89
C ASP A 7 -2.78 4.82 -5.27
N LEU A 8 -1.74 4.90 -4.42
CA LEU A 8 -1.26 3.74 -3.68
C LEU A 8 -2.34 3.17 -2.74
N ILE A 9 -3.11 4.01 -2.08
CA ILE A 9 -4.24 3.56 -1.25
C ILE A 9 -5.25 2.79 -2.10
N ARG A 10 -5.61 3.31 -3.29
CA ARG A 10 -6.56 2.66 -4.19
C ARG A 10 -6.05 1.31 -4.71
N LEU A 11 -4.77 1.21 -5.06
CA LEU A 11 -4.16 -0.04 -5.48
C LEU A 11 -4.20 -1.09 -4.37
N LEU A 12 -3.88 -0.69 -3.14
CA LEU A 12 -3.96 -1.58 -1.98
C LEU A 12 -5.41 -2.00 -1.72
N GLU A 13 -6.38 -1.10 -1.84
CA GLU A 13 -7.81 -1.44 -1.72
C GLU A 13 -8.23 -2.46 -2.80
N GLY A 14 -7.75 -2.31 -4.04
CA GLY A 14 -7.96 -3.29 -5.11
C GLY A 14 -7.33 -4.67 -4.82
N ASP A 15 -6.17 -4.69 -4.16
CA ASP A 15 -5.50 -5.90 -3.66
C ASP A 15 -6.22 -6.54 -2.45
N GLY A 16 -7.36 -6.00 -2.00
CA GLY A 16 -8.09 -6.52 -0.85
C GLY A 16 -7.54 -6.05 0.50
N TRP A 17 -6.83 -4.92 0.54
CA TRP A 17 -6.58 -4.21 1.80
C TRP A 17 -7.83 -3.45 2.24
N GLU A 18 -8.18 -3.58 3.51
CA GLU A 18 -9.30 -2.89 4.10
C GLU A 18 -8.83 -1.55 4.70
N ARG A 19 -9.56 -0.47 4.38
CA ARG A 19 -9.40 0.81 5.06
C ARG A 19 -9.99 0.72 6.47
N VAL A 20 -9.14 0.87 7.48
CA VAL A 20 -9.54 0.80 8.89
C VAL A 20 -9.96 2.17 9.40
N ARG A 21 -9.11 3.18 9.19
CA ARG A 21 -9.34 4.54 9.67
C ARG A 21 -8.47 5.55 8.94
N THR A 22 -8.88 6.80 8.98
CA THR A 22 -8.03 7.94 8.58
C THR A 22 -7.47 8.59 9.85
N ALA A 23 -6.16 8.78 9.90
CA ALA A 23 -5.45 9.45 10.98
C ALA A 23 -4.71 10.68 10.45
N THR A 24 -4.25 11.56 11.34
CA THR A 24 -3.48 12.76 11.01
C THR A 24 -2.25 12.47 10.12
N HIS A 25 -1.67 11.28 10.27
CA HIS A 25 -0.48 10.85 9.51
C HIS A 25 -0.80 10.10 8.21
N GLY A 26 -2.07 9.84 7.89
CA GLY A 26 -2.49 9.12 6.69
C GLY A 26 -3.62 8.12 6.92
N VAL A 27 -3.90 7.32 5.90
CA VAL A 27 -4.89 6.24 5.93
C VAL A 27 -4.24 4.97 6.44
N TRP A 28 -4.86 4.37 7.45
CA TRP A 28 -4.49 3.06 7.99
C TRP A 28 -5.22 1.97 7.21
N LEU A 29 -4.44 1.08 6.61
CA LEU A 29 -4.90 -0.06 5.84
C LEU A 29 -4.47 -1.35 6.56
N ARG A 30 -5.30 -2.39 6.48
CA ARG A 30 -4.94 -3.73 6.95
C ARG A 30 -5.27 -4.78 5.90
N LYS A 31 -4.52 -5.87 5.88
CA LYS A 31 -4.85 -7.06 5.08
C LYS A 31 -4.55 -8.30 5.88
N ARG A 32 -5.46 -9.27 5.84
CA ARG A 32 -5.23 -10.59 6.41
C ARG A 32 -4.42 -11.41 5.43
N VAL A 33 -3.24 -11.85 5.83
CA VAL A 33 -2.35 -12.71 5.04
C VAL A 33 -2.09 -13.98 5.83
N SER A 34 -2.68 -15.07 5.38
CA SER A 34 -2.66 -16.38 6.05
C SER A 34 -3.08 -16.26 7.53
N ASN A 35 -2.13 -16.45 8.46
CA ASN A 35 -2.38 -16.45 9.90
C ASN A 35 -2.03 -15.12 10.61
N ARG A 36 -1.77 -14.05 9.87
CA ARG A 36 -1.43 -12.74 10.45
C ARG A 36 -2.16 -11.60 9.76
N THR A 37 -2.38 -10.53 10.49
CA THR A 37 -2.91 -9.27 9.96
C THR A 37 -1.74 -8.32 9.74
N LEU A 38 -1.54 -7.87 8.51
CA LEU A 38 -0.58 -6.83 8.18
C LEU A 38 -1.26 -5.48 8.28
N HIS A 39 -0.52 -4.49 8.76
CA HIS A 39 -0.98 -3.12 8.92
C HIS A 39 0.01 -2.20 8.22
N THR A 40 -0.50 -1.25 7.44
CA THR A 40 0.31 -0.20 6.84
C THR A 40 -0.38 1.15 6.94
N THR A 41 0.41 2.22 6.90
CA THR A 41 -0.10 3.59 6.90
C THR A 41 0.42 4.29 5.66
N VAL A 42 -0.49 4.79 4.83
CA VAL A 42 -0.16 5.54 3.63
C VAL A 42 -0.68 6.96 3.77
N LYS A 43 0.18 7.96 3.56
CA LYS A 43 -0.26 9.36 3.55
C LYS A 43 -1.27 9.56 2.40
N ASP A 44 -2.50 9.98 2.71
CA ASP A 44 -3.44 10.44 1.67
C ASP A 44 -2.98 11.80 1.18
N THR A 45 -2.10 11.76 0.19
CA THR A 45 -1.57 12.94 -0.47
C THR A 45 -1.60 12.74 -1.98
N ARG A 46 -1.87 13.83 -2.70
CA ARG A 46 -1.69 13.90 -4.15
C ARG A 46 -0.21 14.05 -4.53
N LYS A 47 0.67 14.28 -3.55
CA LYS A 47 2.12 14.32 -3.79
C LYS A 47 2.63 12.93 -4.15
N ILE A 48 3.59 12.92 -5.07
CA ILE A 48 4.30 11.71 -5.48
C ILE A 48 5.09 11.19 -4.28
N ILE A 49 4.92 9.91 -3.97
CA ILE A 49 5.70 9.23 -2.94
C ILE A 49 7.10 8.97 -3.51
N PRO A 50 8.18 9.36 -2.80
CA PRO A 50 9.54 9.04 -3.21
C PRO A 50 9.72 7.52 -3.37
N ALA A 51 10.48 7.09 -4.37
CA ALA A 51 10.71 5.66 -4.63
C ALA A 51 11.21 4.90 -3.38
N THR A 52 12.05 5.55 -2.55
CA THR A 52 12.53 4.98 -1.28
C THR A 52 11.40 4.72 -0.28
N THR A 53 10.49 5.69 -0.11
CA THR A 53 9.33 5.56 0.78
C THR A 53 8.34 4.53 0.24
N LEU A 54 8.14 4.51 -1.08
CA LEU A 54 7.32 3.51 -1.74
C LEU A 54 7.88 2.10 -1.51
N GLY A 55 9.20 1.91 -1.68
CA GLY A 55 9.87 0.64 -1.41
C GLY A 55 9.76 0.18 0.04
N GLN A 56 9.77 1.11 1.00
CA GLN A 56 9.55 0.77 2.42
C GLN A 56 8.12 0.28 2.69
N ILE A 57 7.11 0.96 2.15
CA ILE A 57 5.70 0.56 2.30
C ILE A 57 5.47 -0.81 1.64
N LEU A 58 6.07 -1.03 0.49
CA LEU A 58 5.89 -2.26 -0.30
C LEU A 58 6.80 -3.41 0.13
N SER A 59 7.67 -3.18 1.10
CA SER A 59 8.55 -4.20 1.63
C SER A 59 7.75 -5.40 2.15
N LEU A 60 8.32 -6.60 2.03
CA LEU A 60 7.76 -7.85 2.58
C LEU A 60 7.38 -7.72 4.06
N LYS A 61 8.09 -6.86 4.80
CA LYS A 61 7.84 -6.57 6.22
C LYS A 61 6.54 -5.79 6.46
N GLN A 62 6.18 -4.88 5.56
CA GLN A 62 5.04 -3.98 5.74
C GLN A 62 3.77 -4.51 5.06
N THR A 63 3.89 -4.90 3.78
CA THR A 63 2.73 -5.33 2.98
C THR A 63 2.80 -6.79 2.54
N GLY A 64 3.96 -7.43 2.67
CA GLY A 64 4.12 -8.81 2.18
C GLY A 64 4.12 -8.93 0.65
N LEU A 65 3.98 -7.82 -0.09
CA LEU A 65 3.91 -7.79 -1.56
C LEU A 65 5.30 -7.88 -2.20
N GLY A 66 6.29 -7.17 -1.63
CA GLY A 66 7.59 -7.00 -2.27
C GLY A 66 7.50 -6.23 -3.59
N HIS A 67 8.61 -6.15 -4.32
CA HIS A 67 8.66 -5.46 -5.60
C HIS A 67 7.80 -6.15 -6.68
N ALA A 68 7.74 -7.49 -6.67
CA ALA A 68 6.95 -8.27 -7.62
C ALA A 68 5.44 -8.14 -7.38
N GLY A 69 5.00 -8.08 -6.11
CA GLY A 69 3.60 -7.83 -5.78
C GLY A 69 3.16 -6.42 -6.19
N LEU A 70 4.03 -5.42 -6.08
CA LEU A 70 3.76 -4.09 -6.60
C LEU A 70 3.53 -4.10 -8.12
N GLN A 71 4.42 -4.75 -8.87
CA GLN A 71 4.31 -4.81 -10.32
C GLN A 71 2.96 -5.42 -10.74
N ARG A 72 2.54 -6.51 -10.07
CA ARG A 72 1.22 -7.12 -10.31
C ARG A 72 0.04 -6.18 -10.05
N LEU A 73 0.09 -5.39 -8.98
CA LEU A 73 -0.96 -4.40 -8.69
C LEU A 73 -1.04 -3.30 -9.73
N LEU A 74 0.07 -2.96 -10.38
CA LEU A 74 0.13 -1.95 -11.43
C LEU A 74 -0.32 -2.49 -12.78
N ASP A 75 0.01 -3.74 -13.10
CA ASP A 75 -0.40 -4.42 -14.32
C ASP A 75 -1.90 -4.79 -14.30
N GLY A 76 -2.58 -4.68 -13.14
CA GLY A 76 -4.03 -4.87 -13.03
C GLY A 76 -4.47 -6.34 -13.05
N GLU A 77 -3.53 -7.26 -12.90
CA GLU A 77 -3.79 -8.70 -12.78
C GLU A 77 -4.25 -9.00 -11.34
N SER A 78 -5.53 -8.72 -11.06
CA SER A 78 -6.24 -9.10 -9.82
C SER A 78 -7.03 -10.39 -9.99
#